data_AF-A0A3B0YH07-F1
#
_entry.id   AF-A0A3B0YH07-F1
#
_cell.length_a   1.000
_cell.length_b   1.000
_cell.length_c   1.000
_cell.angle_alpha   90.00
_cell.angle_beta   90.00
_cell.angle_gamma   90.00
#
_symmetry.space_group_name_H-M   'P 1'
#
loop_
_entity.id
_entity.type
_entity.pdbx_description
1 polymer ?
#
loop_
_entity_poly.entity_id
_entity_poly.type
_entity_poly.pdbx_seq_one_letter_code
_entity_poly.pdbx_strand_id
1 'polypeptide(L)' 'MSSDEKTKRALLIIEILPLLASTPNFSLKGGTGINYFALDFPRLSTDIDLAFIHILPRDQSIAAI' A
#
# COMPACT_ATOMS: atom_id res chain seq x y z
N MET A 1 -2.55 13.56 -15.41
CA MET A 1 -3.64 12.56 -15.28
C MET A 1 -4.96 13.29 -15.18
N SER A 2 -5.97 12.89 -15.95
CA SER A 2 -7.34 13.37 -15.77
C SER A 2 -7.88 12.89 -14.41
N SER A 3 -8.93 13.54 -13.91
CA SER A 3 -9.62 13.14 -12.67
C SER A 3 -10.05 11.67 -12.72
N ASP A 4 -10.58 11.23 -13.86
CA ASP A 4 -11.08 9.87 -14.07
C ASP A 4 -9.99 8.81 -13.93
N GLU A 5 -8.78 9.08 -14.44
CA GLU A 5 -7.65 8.16 -14.32
C GLU A 5 -7.14 8.03 -12.87
N LYS A 6 -7.22 9.11 -12.08
CA LYS A 6 -6.90 9.04 -10.64
C LYS A 6 -7.93 8.18 -9.89
N THR A 7 -9.22 8.37 -10.19
CA THR A 7 -10.29 7.58 -9.56
C THR A 7 -10.17 6.10 -9.89
N LYS A 8 -9.90 5.75 -11.16
CA LYS A 8 -9.68 4.34 -11.56
C LYS A 8 -8.53 3.69 -10.80
N ARG A 9 -7.41 4.39 -10.62
CA ARG A 9 -6.26 3.88 -9.84
C ARG A 9 -6.60 3.69 -8.37
N ALA A 10 -7.31 4.64 -7.75
CA ALA A 10 -7.73 4.54 -6.36
C ALA A 10 -8.69 3.35 -6.14
N LEU A 11 -9.62 3.13 -7.07
CA LEU A 11 -10.53 1.98 -7.03
C LEU A 11 -9.76 0.66 -7.17
N LEU A 12 -8.82 0.57 -8.10
CA LEU A 12 -7.97 -0.61 -8.25
C LEU A 12 -7.18 -0.91 -6.97
N ILE A 13 -6.66 0.11 -6.28
CA ILE A 13 -5.97 -0.09 -5.00
C ILE A 13 -6.93 -0.71 -3.99
N ILE A 14 -8.13 -0.16 -3.82
CA ILE A 14 -9.13 -0.69 -2.89
C ILE A 14 -9.46 -2.15 -3.20
N GLU A 15 -9.57 -2.51 -4.49
CA GLU A 15 -9.84 -3.87 -4.94
C GLU A 15 -8.72 -4.86 -4.58
N ILE A 16 -7.45 -4.44 -4.64
CA ILE A 16 -6.31 -5.32 -4.34
C ILE A 16 -5.93 -5.38 -2.85
N LEU A 17 -6.40 -4.45 -2.02
CA LEU A 17 -6.07 -4.41 -0.58
C LEU A 17 -6.31 -5.75 0.15
N PRO A 18 -7.41 -6.50 -0.09
CA PRO A 18 -7.61 -7.80 0.54
C PRO A 18 -6.55 -8.85 0.15
N LEU A 19 -6.03 -8.80 -1.08
CA LEU A 19 -4.94 -9.68 -1.52
C LEU A 19 -3.62 -9.33 -0.83
N LEU A 20 -3.39 -8.05 -0.55
CA LEU A 20 -2.21 -7.63 0.21
C LEU A 20 -2.32 -8.02 1.68
N ALA A 21 -3.52 -7.94 2.25
CA ALA A 21 -3.79 -8.40 3.62
C ALA A 21 -3.55 -9.90 3.81
N SER A 22 -3.67 -10.72 2.75
CA SER A 22 -3.33 -12.15 2.80
C SER A 22 -1.83 -12.44 2.58
N THR A 23 -1.01 -11.41 2.34
CA THR A 23 0.45 -11.53 2.16
C THR A 23 1.19 -11.16 3.45
N PRO A 24 1.53 -12.11 4.34
CA PRO A 24 1.91 -11.82 5.73
C PRO A 24 3.27 -11.14 5.90
N ASN A 25 4.10 -11.13 4.86
CA ASN A 25 5.45 -10.55 4.91
C ASN A 25 5.46 -9.03 4.76
N PHE A 26 4.34 -8.42 4.39
CA PHE A 26 4.25 -6.99 4.11
C PHE A 26 3.19 -6.31 4.99
N SER A 27 3.50 -5.09 5.40
CA SER A 27 2.57 -4.17 6.05
C SER A 27 2.31 -2.97 5.16
N LEU A 28 1.05 -2.56 5.05
CA LEU A 28 0.68 -1.31 4.38
C LEU A 28 1.14 -0.11 5.22
N LYS A 29 1.80 0.85 4.58
CA LYS A 29 2.24 2.08 5.24
C LYS A 29 1.98 3.33 4.40
N GLY A 30 2.56 4.44 4.83
CA GLY A 30 2.60 5.69 4.07
C GLY A 30 1.23 6.38 3.99
N GLY A 31 1.09 7.24 2.98
CA GLY A 31 -0.13 8.04 2.81
C GLY A 31 -1.38 7.19 2.58
N THR A 32 -1.24 6.02 1.95
CA THR A 32 -2.38 5.15 1.65
C THR A 32 -2.90 4.41 2.89
N GLY A 33 -2.00 3.88 3.73
CA GLY A 33 -2.40 3.33 5.03
C GLY A 33 -3.11 4.38 5.90
N ILE A 34 -2.57 5.59 5.94
CA ILE A 34 -3.18 6.68 6.71
C ILE A 34 -4.56 7.05 6.16
N ASN A 35 -4.70 7.27 4.85
CA ASN A 35 -5.94 7.75 4.21
C ASN A 35 -7.10 6.76 4.29
N TYR A 36 -6.82 5.46 4.21
CA TYR A 36 -7.89 4.45 4.17
C TYR A 36 -8.19 3.83 5.54
N PHE A 37 -7.25 3.87 6.49
CA PHE A 37 -7.40 3.12 7.75
C PHE A 37 -7.21 3.97 9.01
N ALA A 38 -6.55 5.13 8.96
CA ALA A 38 -6.27 5.92 10.16
C ALA A 38 -7.04 7.24 10.21
N LEU A 39 -7.13 7.96 9.09
CA LEU A 39 -7.66 9.32 9.01
C LEU A 39 -8.44 9.52 7.71
N ASP A 40 -9.62 10.12 7.80
CA ASP A 40 -10.46 10.48 6.66
C ASP A 40 -9.98 11.80 6.02
N PHE A 41 -8.97 11.72 5.16
CA PHE A 41 -8.50 12.88 4.41
C PHE A 41 -9.27 13.04 3.09
N PRO A 42 -9.63 14.28 2.68
CA PRO A 42 -10.39 14.54 1.46
C PRO A 42 -9.50 14.46 0.20
N ARG A 43 -8.83 13.32 0.00
CA ARG A 43 -7.98 13.06 -1.17
C ARG A 43 -8.03 11.60 -1.60
N LEU A 44 -7.76 11.37 -2.88
CA LEU A 44 -7.54 10.02 -3.40
C LEU A 44 -6.10 9.58 -3.11
N SER A 45 -5.94 8.31 -2.71
CA SER A 45 -4.66 7.63 -2.66
C SER A 45 -4.50 6.81 -3.95
N THR A 46 -3.44 7.05 -4.70
CA THR A 46 -3.21 6.40 -6.01
C THR A 46 -1.94 5.56 -6.09
N ASP A 47 -1.15 5.57 -5.01
CA ASP A 47 0.07 4.78 -4.87
C ASP A 47 -0.07 3.85 -3.66
N ILE A 48 0.75 2.79 -3.59
CA ILE A 48 0.77 1.88 -2.45
C ILE A 48 2.19 1.69 -1.93
N ASP A 49 2.36 1.92 -0.63
CA ASP A 49 3.63 1.72 0.05
C ASP A 49 3.54 0.47 0.93
N LEU A 50 4.37 -0.52 0.66
CA LEU A 50 4.52 -1.71 1.49
C LEU A 50 5.85 -1.68 2.23
N ALA A 51 5.86 -2.16 3.46
CA ALA A 51 7.06 -2.45 4.22
C ALA A 51 7.18 -3.95 4.44
N PHE A 52 8.32 -4.52 4.07
CA PHE A 52 8.70 -5.86 4.50
C PHE A 52 8.88 -5.85 6.03
N ILE A 53 8.20 -6.74 6.75
CA ILE A 53 8.10 -6.65 8.22
C ILE A 53 9.24 -7.35 8.96
N HIS A 54 10.02 -8.18 8.28
CA HIS A 54 11.10 -8.94 8.93
C HIS A 54 12.35 -8.08 9.07
N ILE A 55 12.95 -8.10 10.27
CA ILE A 55 14.19 -7.39 10.57
C ILE A 55 15.36 -8.36 10.37
N LEU A 56 16.06 -8.22 9.24
CA LEU A 56 17.21 -9.04 8.86
C LEU A 56 18.40 -8.15 8.46
N PRO A 57 19.64 -8.68 8.45
CA PRO A 57 20.76 -8.01 7.79
C PRO A 57 20.43 -7.65 6.34
N ARG A 58 20.95 -6.53 5.84
CA ARG A 58 20.60 -5.94 4.54
C ARG A 58 20.55 -6.97 3.40
N ASP A 59 21.61 -7.76 3.24
CA ASP A 59 21.72 -8.71 2.13
C ASP A 59 20.66 -9.82 2.21
N GLN A 60 20.30 -10.22 3.44
CA GLN A 60 19.24 -11.20 3.68
C GLN A 60 17.85 -10.60 3.44
N SER A 61 17.60 -9.34 3.83
CA SER A 61 16.34 -8.65 3.54
C SER A 61 16.11 -8.51 2.04
N ILE A 62 17.14 -8.15 1.27
CA ILE A 62 17.03 -7.99 -0.19
C ILE A 62 16.76 -9.34 -0.86
N ALA A 63 17.38 -10.43 -0.38
CA ALA A 63 17.16 -11.76 -0.92
C ALA A 63 15.78 -12.37 -0.57
N ALA A 64 15.09 -11.84 0.44
CA ALA A 64 13.82 -12.35 0.94
C ALA A 64 12.57 -11.61 0.42
N ILE A 65 12.76 -10.53 -0.35
CA ILE A 65 11.72 -9.74 -1.02
C ILE A 65 11.64 -10.18 -2.49
#